data_AF-A0A9X9M659-F1
#
_entry.id   AF-A0A9X9M659-F1
#
_cell.length_a   1.000
_cell.length_b   1.000
_cell.length_c   1.000
_cell.angle_alpha   90.00
_cell.angle_beta   90.00
_cell.angle_gamma   90.00
#
_symmetry.space_group_name_H-M   'P 1'
#
loop_
_entity.id
_entity.type
_entity.pdbx_description
1 polymer ?
#
loop_
_entity_poly.entity_id
_entity_poly.type
_entity_poly.pdbx_seq_one_letter_code
_entity_poly.pdbx_strand_id
1 'polypeptide(L)'
;MRLTRCQAALAAAITLNLLVLLYVSWLQHQPRNSRARSPRRGVAAGPRVTVLVREFEAFDNAVPELVDSFLQQDAAQPVVVAADTLPYPPLALPRVPNVRLALLQPALDRPAAASRPETYVTTEFVALVPDGARAEAPGQLERMVEVLRAGGARLVAAPVASANPARCLALNVSLREWTARYGPAPSAPRCDA
;
A
#
# COMPACT_ATOMS: atom_id res chain seq x y z
N MET A 1 -12.00 51.69 -22.88
CA MET A 1 -10.86 51.76 -21.94
C MET A 1 -9.59 51.41 -22.72
N ARG A 2 -8.62 52.33 -22.82
CA ARG A 2 -7.38 52.09 -23.57
C ARG A 2 -6.42 51.31 -22.68
N LEU A 3 -6.09 50.07 -23.05
CA LEU A 3 -5.03 49.32 -22.37
C LEU A 3 -3.71 50.09 -22.53
N THR A 4 -3.10 50.42 -21.39
CA THR A 4 -1.74 50.99 -21.39
C THR A 4 -0.74 49.88 -21.70
N ARG A 5 0.37 50.22 -22.38
CA ARG A 5 1.41 49.25 -22.78
C ARG A 5 1.93 48.41 -21.61
N CYS A 6 1.96 48.99 -20.42
CA CYS A 6 2.37 48.30 -19.20
C CYS A 6 1.36 47.21 -18.79
N GLN A 7 0.04 47.49 -18.88
CA GLN A 7 -1.00 46.50 -18.62
C GLN A 7 -0.99 45.36 -19.64
N ALA A 8 -0.67 45.63 -20.90
CA ALA A 8 -0.53 44.61 -21.92
C ALA A 8 0.69 43.69 -21.66
N ALA A 9 1.83 44.26 -21.26
CA ALA A 9 3.02 43.49 -20.91
C ALA A 9 2.80 42.61 -19.67
N LEU A 10 2.11 43.14 -18.66
CA LEU A 10 1.83 42.43 -17.41
C LEU A 10 0.81 41.29 -17.65
N ALA A 11 -0.22 41.54 -18.46
CA ALA A 11 -1.15 40.50 -18.88
C ALA A 11 -0.45 39.38 -19.65
N ALA A 12 0.44 39.72 -20.59
CA ALA A 12 1.21 38.75 -21.37
C ALA A 12 2.09 37.86 -20.46
N ALA A 13 2.78 38.47 -19.48
CA ALA A 13 3.61 37.76 -18.52
C ALA A 13 2.78 36.80 -17.65
N ILE A 14 1.60 37.22 -17.18
CA ILE A 14 0.68 36.36 -16.41
C ILE A 14 0.20 35.19 -17.27
N THR A 15 -0.24 35.44 -18.51
CA THR A 15 -0.69 34.37 -19.41
C THR A 15 0.41 33.37 -19.74
N LEU A 16 1.65 33.83 -19.93
CA LEU A 16 2.79 32.94 -20.14
C LEU A 16 3.06 32.07 -18.92
N ASN A 17 3.01 32.65 -17.72
CA ASN A 17 3.20 31.91 -16.47
C ASN A 17 2.10 30.85 -16.28
N LEU A 18 0.84 31.20 -16.55
CA LEU A 18 -0.28 30.27 -16.49
C LEU A 18 -0.15 29.14 -17.52
N LEU A 19 0.32 29.43 -18.74
CA LEU A 19 0.59 28.40 -19.75
C LEU A 19 1.70 27.43 -19.33
N VAL A 20 2.78 27.93 -18.74
CA VAL A 20 3.86 27.07 -18.21
C VAL A 20 3.35 26.18 -17.09
N LEU A 21 2.57 26.73 -16.15
CA LEU A 21 1.98 25.96 -15.05
C LEU A 21 0.99 24.90 -15.57
N LEU A 22 0.14 25.25 -16.54
CA LEU A 22 -0.78 24.30 -17.18
C LEU A 22 -0.03 23.20 -17.92
N TYR A 23 1.06 23.54 -18.63
CA TYR A 23 1.86 22.56 -19.34
C TYR A 23 2.54 21.56 -18.38
N VAL A 24 3.14 22.05 -17.29
CA VAL A 24 3.76 21.19 -16.27
C VAL A 24 2.72 20.34 -15.55
N SER A 25 1.58 20.92 -15.19
CA SER A 25 0.46 20.19 -14.58
C SER A 25 -0.06 19.09 -15.50
N TRP A 26 -0.21 19.38 -16.80
CA TRP A 26 -0.62 18.39 -17.78
C TRP A 26 0.41 17.26 -17.94
N LEU A 27 1.71 17.57 -17.93
CA LEU A 27 2.78 16.56 -17.95
C LEU A 27 2.73 15.63 -16.73
N GLN A 28 2.44 16.20 -15.54
CA GLN A 28 2.33 15.44 -14.31
C GLN A 28 1.03 14.63 -14.21
N HIS A 29 -0.04 15.11 -14.85
CA HIS A 29 -1.36 14.48 -14.88
C HIS A 29 -1.59 13.54 -16.05
N GLN A 30 -0.62 13.35 -16.96
CA GLN A 30 -0.74 12.29 -17.95
C GLN A 30 -0.98 10.96 -17.20
N PRO A 31 -2.20 10.38 -17.32
CA PRO A 31 -2.47 9.10 -16.72
C PRO A 31 -1.50 8.16 -17.42
N ARG A 32 -0.56 7.64 -16.65
CA ARG A 32 0.40 6.67 -17.13
C ARG A 32 -0.45 5.45 -17.48
N ASN A 33 -0.89 5.38 -18.75
CA ASN A 33 -1.69 4.30 -19.29
C ASN A 33 -1.07 3.03 -18.78
N SER A 34 -1.80 2.36 -17.88
CA SER A 34 -1.42 1.10 -17.29
C SER A 34 -1.16 0.17 -18.46
N ARG A 35 0.12 0.01 -18.83
CA ARG A 35 0.52 -0.96 -19.84
C ARG A 35 0.06 -2.29 -19.29
N ALA A 36 -1.02 -2.80 -19.85
CA ALA A 36 -1.45 -4.18 -19.69
C ALA A 36 -0.22 -5.05 -19.95
N ARG A 37 0.34 -5.60 -18.86
CA ARG A 37 1.56 -6.39 -18.93
C ARG A 37 1.14 -7.76 -19.44
N SER A 38 1.29 -7.95 -20.75
CA SER A 38 1.16 -9.23 -21.42
C SER A 38 2.03 -10.28 -20.72
N PRO A 39 1.59 -11.55 -20.58
CA PRO A 39 2.26 -12.54 -19.76
C PRO A 39 3.53 -13.01 -20.47
N ARG A 40 4.70 -12.51 -20.04
CA ARG A 40 5.99 -13.07 -20.46
C ARG A 40 6.27 -14.33 -19.66
N ARG A 41 6.26 -15.46 -20.38
CA ARG A 41 6.87 -16.75 -20.04
C ARG A 41 8.26 -16.59 -19.39
N GLY A 42 8.47 -17.33 -18.30
CA GLY A 42 9.72 -18.08 -18.10
C GLY A 42 10.91 -17.37 -17.45
N VAL A 43 10.70 -16.48 -16.48
CA VAL A 43 11.75 -16.13 -15.50
C VAL A 43 11.36 -16.78 -14.18
N ALA A 44 12.31 -17.36 -13.44
CA ALA A 44 12.09 -17.89 -12.10
C ALA A 44 11.16 -16.93 -11.36
N ALA A 45 9.98 -17.42 -10.95
CA ALA A 45 8.88 -16.55 -10.53
C ALA A 45 9.30 -15.86 -9.25
N GLY A 46 9.81 -14.63 -9.37
CA GLY A 46 10.15 -13.80 -8.23
C GLY A 46 8.93 -13.58 -7.32
N PRO A 47 9.14 -13.00 -6.14
CA PRO A 47 8.09 -12.83 -5.14
C PRO A 47 6.81 -12.24 -5.74
N ARG A 48 5.69 -12.92 -5.50
CA ARG A 48 4.38 -12.53 -6.04
C ARG A 48 3.54 -11.72 -5.07
N VAL A 49 4.01 -11.60 -3.84
CA VAL A 49 3.34 -10.95 -2.72
C VAL A 49 4.23 -9.84 -2.19
N THR A 50 3.66 -8.66 -1.96
CA THR A 50 4.30 -7.60 -1.17
C THR A 50 3.72 -7.63 0.25
N VAL A 51 4.58 -7.76 1.25
CA VAL A 51 4.20 -7.61 2.66
C VAL A 51 3.98 -6.13 2.92
N LEU A 52 2.82 -5.77 3.47
CA LEU A 52 2.47 -4.41 3.83
C LEU A 52 2.14 -4.34 5.32
N VAL A 53 2.94 -3.58 6.06
CA VAL A 53 2.76 -3.32 7.49
C VAL A 53 2.14 -1.94 7.67
N ARG A 54 0.94 -1.89 8.24
CA ARG A 54 0.19 -0.63 8.45
C ARG A 54 -0.17 -0.41 9.92
N GLU A 55 -0.66 -1.44 10.59
CA GLU A 55 -1.07 -1.37 11.99
C GLU A 55 0.14 -1.61 12.89
N PHE A 56 0.73 -0.52 13.37
CA PHE A 56 1.81 -0.50 14.37
C PHE A 56 1.84 0.87 15.07
N GLU A 57 2.36 0.90 16.29
CA GLU A 57 2.54 2.15 17.03
C GLU A 57 3.99 2.64 16.91
N ALA A 58 4.20 3.94 16.65
CA ALA A 58 5.56 4.45 16.46
C ALA A 58 6.42 4.33 17.73
N PHE A 59 5.81 4.49 18.91
CA PHE A 59 6.51 4.54 20.19
C PHE A 59 6.86 3.14 20.75
N ASP A 60 6.15 2.10 20.35
CA ASP A 60 6.36 0.72 20.80
C ASP A 60 5.86 -0.25 19.73
N ASN A 61 6.78 -0.95 19.06
CA ASN A 61 6.46 -1.89 17.99
C ASN A 61 7.55 -2.94 17.79
N ALA A 62 7.18 -4.03 17.13
CA ALA A 62 8.07 -5.11 16.71
C ALA A 62 8.28 -5.16 15.17
N VAL A 63 8.07 -4.03 14.48
CA VAL A 63 8.20 -3.94 13.01
C VAL A 63 9.59 -4.36 12.52
N PRO A 64 10.71 -3.97 13.15
CA PRO A 64 12.04 -4.40 12.68
C PRO A 64 12.18 -5.93 12.66
N GLU A 65 11.73 -6.59 13.73
CA GLU A 65 11.77 -8.05 13.85
C GLU A 65 10.84 -8.74 12.84
N LEU A 66 9.66 -8.16 12.60
CA LEU A 66 8.74 -8.63 11.57
C LEU A 66 9.41 -8.57 10.20
N VAL A 67 9.96 -7.42 9.81
CA VAL A 67 10.62 -7.24 8.50
C VAL A 67 11.77 -8.24 8.34
N ASP A 68 12.63 -8.36 9.35
CA ASP A 68 13.75 -9.29 9.33
C ASP A 68 13.29 -10.75 9.21
N SER A 69 12.19 -11.14 9.86
CA SER A 69 11.66 -12.51 9.76
C SER A 69 11.27 -12.87 8.32
N PHE A 70 10.65 -11.95 7.57
CA PHE A 70 10.32 -12.21 6.16
C PHE A 70 11.56 -12.23 5.26
N LEU A 71 12.54 -11.33 5.51
CA LEU A 71 13.79 -11.30 4.75
C LEU A 71 14.69 -12.51 5.00
N GLN A 72 14.58 -13.13 6.18
CA GLN A 72 15.28 -14.39 6.48
C GLN A 72 14.71 -15.57 5.66
N GLN A 73 13.41 -15.57 5.35
CA GLN A 73 12.80 -16.59 4.49
C GLN A 73 13.14 -16.37 3.01
N ASP A 74 13.10 -15.12 2.56
CA ASP A 74 13.52 -14.71 1.22
C ASP A 74 14.11 -13.29 1.25
N ALA A 75 15.42 -13.17 1.01
CA ALA A 75 16.13 -11.90 1.03
C ALA A 75 15.60 -10.90 -0.04
N ALA A 76 14.93 -11.38 -1.08
CA ALA A 76 14.31 -10.57 -2.12
C ALA A 76 12.84 -10.20 -1.84
N GLN A 77 12.25 -10.67 -0.74
CA GLN A 77 10.85 -10.43 -0.38
C GLN A 77 10.55 -8.92 -0.36
N PRO A 78 9.59 -8.42 -1.16
CA PRO A 78 9.17 -7.03 -1.10
C PRO A 78 8.40 -6.74 0.19
N VAL A 79 8.85 -5.73 0.94
CA VAL A 79 8.23 -5.28 2.18
C VAL A 79 8.02 -3.76 2.13
N VAL A 80 6.81 -3.34 2.48
CA VAL A 80 6.43 -1.93 2.58
C VAL A 80 5.90 -1.67 3.98
N VAL A 81 6.54 -0.76 4.70
CA VAL A 81 6.00 -0.21 5.96
C VAL A 81 5.31 1.09 5.61
N ALA A 82 4.03 1.23 5.94
CA ALA A 82 3.21 2.38 5.58
C ALA A 82 2.83 3.20 6.81
N ALA A 83 3.24 4.46 6.82
CA ALA A 83 2.97 5.39 7.91
C ALA A 83 2.47 6.73 7.37
N ASP A 84 1.73 7.48 8.18
CA ASP A 84 1.29 8.82 7.78
C ASP A 84 2.47 9.79 7.78
N THR A 85 3.21 9.82 8.88
CA THR A 85 4.47 10.57 9.07
C THR A 85 5.65 9.62 9.23
N LEU A 86 6.88 10.15 9.20
CA LEU A 86 8.07 9.38 9.55
C LEU A 86 7.97 8.88 11.00
N PRO A 87 7.95 7.56 11.28
CA PRO A 87 7.85 7.05 12.64
C PRO A 87 9.05 7.48 13.50
N TYR A 88 8.79 7.78 14.78
CA TYR A 88 9.81 8.07 15.77
C TYR A 88 9.52 7.30 17.07
N PRO A 89 10.50 6.59 17.66
CA PRO A 89 11.91 6.48 17.23
C PRO A 89 12.10 5.81 15.85
N PRO A 90 13.23 6.04 15.16
CA PRO A 90 13.44 5.48 13.83
C PRO A 90 13.40 3.95 13.84
N LEU A 91 12.61 3.36 12.94
CA LEU A 91 12.43 1.90 12.83
C LEU A 91 13.69 1.11 12.43
N ALA A 92 14.79 1.78 12.06
CA ALA A 92 16.06 1.13 11.67
C ALA A 92 15.94 0.00 10.61
N LEU A 93 15.00 0.12 9.66
CA LEU A 93 14.75 -0.89 8.62
C LEU A 93 16.00 -1.15 7.74
N PRO A 94 16.20 -2.38 7.24
CA PRO A 94 17.28 -2.70 6.31
C PRO A 94 17.28 -1.79 5.07
N ARG A 95 18.44 -1.23 4.73
CA ARG A 95 18.62 -0.31 3.58
C ARG A 95 18.80 -1.08 2.27
N VAL A 96 17.80 -1.89 1.91
CA VAL A 96 17.76 -2.72 0.70
C VAL A 96 16.61 -2.29 -0.21
N PRO A 97 16.70 -2.45 -1.55
CA PRO A 97 15.73 -1.87 -2.48
C PRO A 97 14.31 -2.46 -2.37
N ASN A 98 14.19 -3.70 -1.87
CA ASN A 98 12.92 -4.39 -1.67
C ASN A 98 12.22 -4.00 -0.35
N VAL A 99 12.86 -3.23 0.54
CA VAL A 99 12.26 -2.72 1.78
C VAL A 99 12.07 -1.21 1.66
N ARG A 100 10.83 -0.74 1.78
CA ARG A 100 10.52 0.70 1.63
C ARG A 100 9.57 1.20 2.72
N LEU A 101 9.82 2.43 3.16
CA LEU A 101 8.89 3.19 3.98
C LEU A 101 8.02 4.08 3.06
N ALA A 102 6.71 3.84 3.05
CA ALA A 102 5.73 4.65 2.33
C ALA A 102 5.14 5.69 3.30
N LEU A 103 5.33 6.97 2.99
CA LEU A 103 4.80 8.08 3.77
C LEU A 103 3.56 8.64 3.08
N LEU A 104 2.40 8.38 3.67
CA LEU A 104 1.10 8.56 3.03
C LEU A 104 0.55 9.98 3.15
N GLN A 105 1.14 10.83 4.01
CA GLN A 105 0.77 12.24 4.04
C GLN A 105 1.37 13.03 2.87
N PRO A 106 0.60 13.95 2.26
CA PRO A 106 1.13 14.89 1.29
C PRO A 106 2.28 15.73 1.86
N ALA A 107 3.27 16.04 1.03
CA ALA A 107 4.38 16.92 1.37
C ALA A 107 4.72 17.85 0.20
N LEU A 108 5.17 19.07 0.48
CA LEU A 108 5.44 20.10 -0.54
C LEU A 108 6.58 19.73 -1.49
N ASP A 109 7.52 18.92 -1.02
CA ASP A 109 8.72 18.47 -1.73
C ASP A 109 8.52 17.14 -2.47
N ARG A 110 7.31 16.55 -2.43
CA ARG A 110 7.03 15.23 -3.00
C ARG A 110 5.95 15.28 -4.08
N PRO A 111 6.07 14.43 -5.12
CA PRO A 111 5.01 14.29 -6.11
C PRO A 111 3.78 13.61 -5.49
N ALA A 112 2.60 13.82 -6.08
CA ALA A 112 1.35 13.23 -5.59
C ALA A 112 1.42 11.69 -5.46
N ALA A 113 2.14 11.00 -6.36
CA ALA A 113 2.30 9.55 -6.32
C ALA A 113 3.04 9.04 -5.07
N ALA A 114 3.86 9.86 -4.41
CA ALA A 114 4.58 9.44 -3.19
C ALA A 114 3.64 9.20 -2.00
N SER A 115 2.47 9.86 -1.97
CA SER A 115 1.44 9.64 -0.96
C SER A 115 0.46 8.50 -1.28
N ARG A 116 0.64 7.85 -2.45
CA ARG A 116 -0.23 6.77 -2.93
C ARG A 116 0.38 5.41 -2.65
N PRO A 117 -0.25 4.53 -1.86
CA PRO A 117 0.35 3.25 -1.44
C PRO A 117 0.62 2.31 -2.62
N GLU A 118 -0.19 2.36 -3.68
CA GLU A 118 -0.02 1.52 -4.87
C GLU A 118 1.30 1.78 -5.62
N THR A 119 1.88 2.98 -5.47
CA THR A 119 3.21 3.30 -6.01
C THR A 119 4.30 2.39 -5.44
N TYR A 120 4.07 1.83 -4.25
CA TYR A 120 5.03 1.01 -3.54
C TYR A 120 4.83 -0.49 -3.77
N VAL A 121 3.80 -0.91 -4.51
CA VAL A 121 3.51 -2.33 -4.74
C VAL A 121 3.76 -2.66 -6.21
N THR A 122 4.62 -3.65 -6.46
CA THR A 122 4.98 -4.09 -7.83
C THR A 122 4.57 -5.54 -8.11
N THR A 123 3.96 -6.20 -7.13
CA THR A 123 3.58 -7.60 -7.16
C THR A 123 2.07 -7.75 -7.41
N GLU A 124 1.61 -8.99 -7.64
CA GLU A 124 0.21 -9.28 -7.95
C GLU A 124 -0.67 -9.25 -6.69
N PHE A 125 -0.12 -9.59 -5.53
CA PHE A 125 -0.84 -9.68 -4.26
C PHE A 125 -0.20 -8.83 -3.18
N VAL A 126 -1.01 -8.46 -2.19
CA VAL A 126 -0.54 -7.80 -0.97
C VAL A 126 -0.94 -8.65 0.23
N ALA A 127 -0.01 -8.88 1.14
CA ALA A 127 -0.29 -9.46 2.45
C ALA A 127 -0.27 -8.32 3.48
N LEU A 128 -1.44 -7.99 4.03
CA LEU A 128 -1.53 -7.08 5.18
C LEU A 128 -1.09 -7.85 6.43
N VAL A 129 -0.01 -7.40 7.06
CA VAL A 129 0.58 -8.08 8.22
C VAL A 129 0.57 -7.11 9.41
N PRO A 130 -0.09 -7.46 10.52
CA PRO A 130 -0.07 -6.63 11.72
C PRO A 130 1.29 -6.71 12.41
N ASP A 131 1.62 -5.67 13.17
CA ASP A 131 2.76 -5.72 14.09
C ASP A 131 2.66 -6.90 15.08
N GLY A 132 3.81 -7.38 15.55
CA GLY A 132 3.93 -8.55 16.41
C GLY A 132 3.83 -9.90 15.69
N ALA A 133 3.49 -9.92 14.40
CA ALA A 133 3.56 -11.13 13.59
C ALA A 133 5.01 -11.45 13.17
N ARG A 134 5.31 -12.74 12.97
CA ARG A 134 6.61 -13.22 12.47
C ARG A 134 6.43 -14.33 11.45
N ALA A 135 7.27 -14.34 10.42
CA ALA A 135 7.32 -15.39 9.42
C ALA A 135 8.33 -16.48 9.83
N GLU A 136 7.85 -17.54 10.46
CA GLU A 136 8.70 -18.65 10.91
C GLU A 136 8.79 -19.79 9.90
N ALA A 137 7.67 -20.15 9.29
CA ALA A 137 7.61 -21.25 8.33
C ALA A 137 7.72 -20.73 6.89
N PRO A 138 8.61 -21.30 6.06
CA PRO A 138 8.74 -20.90 4.67
C PRO A 138 7.47 -21.21 3.87
N GLY A 139 7.24 -20.46 2.79
CA GLY A 139 6.16 -20.75 1.84
C GLY A 139 4.74 -20.44 2.34
N GLN A 140 4.58 -19.74 3.47
CA GLN A 140 3.24 -19.39 4.00
C GLN A 140 2.48 -18.46 3.04
N LEU A 141 3.14 -17.44 2.49
CA LEU A 141 2.53 -16.49 1.56
C LEU A 141 2.10 -17.18 0.26
N GLU A 142 2.93 -18.06 -0.28
CA GLU A 142 2.65 -18.83 -1.50
C GLU A 142 1.43 -19.74 -1.31
N ARG A 143 1.34 -20.44 -0.18
CA ARG A 143 0.16 -21.25 0.17
C ARG A 143 -1.10 -20.42 0.28
N MET A 144 -1.03 -19.22 0.88
CA MET A 144 -2.18 -18.31 0.93
C MET A 144 -2.62 -17.89 -0.48
N VAL A 145 -1.69 -17.60 -1.38
CA VAL A 145 -1.98 -17.28 -2.78
C VAL A 145 -2.65 -18.45 -3.50
N GLU A 146 -2.19 -19.69 -3.28
CA GLU A 146 -2.81 -20.89 -3.84
C GLU A 146 -4.25 -21.07 -3.37
N VAL A 147 -4.51 -20.93 -2.06
CA VAL A 147 -5.85 -20.99 -1.48
C VAL A 147 -6.75 -19.89 -2.07
N LEU A 148 -6.23 -18.66 -2.18
CA LEU A 148 -6.97 -17.53 -2.76
C LEU A 148 -7.38 -17.80 -4.21
N ARG A 149 -6.48 -18.38 -5.02
CA ARG A 149 -6.77 -18.70 -6.43
C ARG A 149 -7.73 -19.86 -6.61
N ALA A 150 -7.60 -20.89 -5.78
CA ALA A 150 -8.46 -22.06 -5.84
C ALA A 150 -9.86 -21.78 -5.28
N GLY A 151 -9.97 -20.81 -4.37
CA GLY A 151 -11.22 -20.43 -3.71
C GLY A 151 -12.08 -19.44 -4.49
N GLY A 152 -13.32 -19.26 -4.01
CA GLY A 152 -14.26 -18.24 -4.48
C GLY A 152 -14.32 -17.00 -3.57
N ALA A 153 -13.26 -16.72 -2.81
CA ALA A 153 -13.15 -15.56 -1.93
C ALA A 153 -12.17 -14.53 -2.53
N ARG A 154 -12.37 -13.25 -2.24
CA ARG A 154 -11.46 -12.18 -2.68
C ARG A 154 -10.31 -11.92 -1.71
N LEU A 155 -10.46 -12.40 -0.48
CA LEU A 155 -9.48 -12.28 0.60
C LEU A 155 -9.33 -13.65 1.26
N VAL A 156 -8.13 -13.90 1.78
CA VAL A 156 -7.82 -15.03 2.66
C VAL A 156 -7.04 -14.50 3.85
N ALA A 157 -7.19 -15.13 5.01
CA ALA A 157 -6.52 -14.71 6.23
C ALA A 157 -5.90 -15.93 6.93
N ALA A 158 -4.77 -15.69 7.59
CA ALA A 158 -4.13 -16.63 8.49
C ALA A 158 -4.04 -15.97 9.88
N PRO A 159 -4.59 -16.58 10.94
CA PRO A 159 -4.47 -16.03 12.29
C PRO A 159 -3.02 -15.95 12.72
N VAL A 160 -2.63 -14.83 13.33
CA VAL A 160 -1.34 -14.70 14.04
C VAL A 160 -1.51 -15.30 15.44
N ALA A 161 -0.55 -16.12 15.87
CA ALA A 161 -0.55 -16.75 17.19
C ALA A 161 -0.22 -15.73 18.29
N SER A 162 -1.19 -14.88 18.62
CA SER A 162 -1.11 -13.85 19.66
C SER A 162 -2.15 -14.10 20.75
N ALA A 163 -2.18 -13.24 21.78
CA ALA A 163 -3.24 -13.26 22.78
C ALA A 163 -4.64 -12.96 22.21
N ASN A 164 -4.71 -12.34 21.02
CA ASN A 164 -5.95 -11.99 20.34
C ASN A 164 -5.93 -12.48 18.87
N PRO A 165 -6.04 -13.79 18.62
CA PRO A 165 -6.05 -14.32 17.27
C PRO A 165 -7.35 -13.93 16.55
N ALA A 166 -7.24 -13.73 15.23
CA ALA A 166 -8.39 -13.37 14.40
C ALA A 166 -9.52 -14.40 14.51
N ARG A 167 -10.76 -13.91 14.55
CA ARG A 167 -11.99 -14.71 14.62
C ARG A 167 -12.90 -14.36 13.46
N CYS A 168 -13.56 -15.35 12.91
CA CYS A 168 -14.46 -15.19 11.76
C CYS A 168 -15.80 -14.59 12.20
N LEU A 169 -16.19 -13.46 11.63
CA LEU A 169 -17.42 -12.74 11.94
C LEU A 169 -18.29 -12.51 10.70
N ALA A 170 -19.60 -12.43 10.93
CA ALA A 170 -20.54 -11.86 9.97
C ALA A 170 -20.61 -10.34 10.16
N LEU A 171 -20.75 -9.61 9.06
CA LEU A 171 -20.83 -8.15 9.06
C LEU A 171 -21.86 -7.67 8.04
N ASN A 172 -22.85 -6.92 8.51
CA ASN A 172 -23.79 -6.21 7.65
C ASN A 172 -23.61 -4.69 7.80
N VAL A 173 -23.25 -4.03 6.70
CA VAL A 173 -23.07 -2.56 6.65
C VAL A 173 -24.23 -1.93 5.91
N SER A 174 -24.98 -1.07 6.60
CA SER A 174 -26.04 -0.25 6.02
C SER A 174 -25.63 1.22 6.01
N LEU A 175 -25.24 1.72 4.83
CA LEU A 175 -24.86 3.13 4.65
C LEU A 175 -26.05 4.08 4.89
N ARG A 176 -27.28 3.63 4.59
CA ARG A 176 -28.50 4.42 4.82
C ARG A 176 -28.79 4.63 6.29
N GLU A 177 -28.52 3.61 7.10
CA GLU A 177 -28.74 3.60 8.54
C GLU A 177 -27.48 3.99 9.32
N TRP A 178 -26.36 4.26 8.65
CA TRP A 178 -25.07 4.57 9.27
C TRP A 178 -24.65 3.51 10.31
N THR A 179 -24.96 2.25 10.04
CA THR A 179 -24.84 1.15 11.01
C THR A 179 -24.03 -0.02 10.44
N ALA A 180 -23.09 -0.53 11.25
CA ALA A 180 -22.39 -1.79 11.02
C ALA A 180 -22.82 -2.80 12.10
N ARG A 181 -23.45 -3.90 11.69
CA ARG A 181 -23.91 -4.97 12.59
C ARG A 181 -22.99 -6.17 12.49
N TYR A 182 -22.35 -6.52 13.62
CA TYR A 182 -21.47 -7.68 13.74
C TYR A 182 -22.21 -8.85 14.40
N GLY A 183 -21.79 -10.07 14.09
CA GLY A 183 -22.27 -11.28 14.76
C GLY A 183 -21.42 -12.51 14.44
N PRO A 184 -21.76 -13.67 15.02
CA PRO A 184 -21.10 -14.94 14.69
C PRO A 184 -21.25 -15.27 13.21
N ALA A 185 -20.18 -15.73 12.56
CA ALA A 185 -20.23 -16.13 11.15
C ALA A 185 -21.02 -17.44 10.97
N PRO A 186 -22.12 -17.45 10.18
CA PRO A 186 -22.95 -18.64 10.01
C PRO A 186 -22.29 -19.72 9.13
N SER A 187 -21.29 -19.34 8.33
CA SER A 187 -20.60 -20.21 7.37
C SER A 187 -19.08 -20.23 7.56
N ALA A 188 -18.61 -20.10 8.81
CA ALA A 188 -17.19 -20.22 9.12
C ALA A 188 -16.60 -21.50 8.50
N PRO A 189 -15.42 -21.46 7.86
CA PRO A 189 -14.40 -20.41 7.91
C PRO A 189 -14.55 -19.25 6.90
N ARG A 190 -15.68 -19.14 6.18
CA ARG A 190 -15.96 -17.99 5.30
C ARG A 190 -16.65 -16.86 6.10
N CYS A 191 -16.06 -15.67 6.09
CA CYS A 191 -16.44 -14.50 6.89
C CYS A 191 -16.64 -13.24 6.05
N ASP A 192 -17.21 -12.22 6.68
CA ASP A 192 -17.23 -10.84 6.18
C ASP A 192 -16.21 -9.95 6.91
N ALA A 193 -15.89 -10.26 8.18
CA ALA A 193 -14.94 -9.56 9.06
C ALA A 193 -14.12 -10.54 9.92
#